data_AF-A0A0F6RI36-F1
#
_entry.id   AF-A0A0F6RI36-F1
#
_cell.length_a   1.000
_cell.length_b   1.000
_cell.length_c   1.000
_cell.angle_alpha   90.00
_cell.angle_beta   90.00
_cell.angle_gamma   90.00
#
_symmetry.space_group_name_H-M   'P 1'
#
loop_
_entity.id
_entity.type
_entity.pdbx_description
1 polymer ?
#
loop_
_entity_poly.entity_id
_entity_poly.type
_entity_poly.pdbx_seq_one_letter_code
_entity_poly.pdbx_strand_id
1 'polypeptide(L)'
;MFLWKCIKPHSVQTTSSTYQETSDVDPYHQEYIDQNRIYFNKLLGSRLSGKSRVTLSDITILKEAYDKAHSIRNFEIELFWKRASYCFTIIAALITLCGVLASTYFKPDISERDHNLLLLIAFISFLGVVFTIMSHLMTVSGEYWKRNWELHISMLEPLFSGRIYSTHLVSSENRTSISRMLLLFFMAIYVCWLVILGFVLKENENFIIPLFIILVASVVYIVIFTFSKNKTQDVFVTSYFVRIIHKDNLSGSLNKFINKFLVISFFISTYGLIIFLSIMYYNFGNKIFNVDFLLSLF
;
A
#
# COMPACT_ATOMS: atom_id res chain seq x y z
N MET A 1 32.64 22.91 -22.05
CA MET A 1 33.99 22.41 -22.36
C MET A 1 34.44 21.48 -21.23
N PHE A 2 33.98 20.23 -21.27
CA PHE A 2 34.47 19.15 -20.41
C PHE A 2 34.75 17.96 -21.33
N LEU A 3 36.04 17.66 -21.47
CA LEU A 3 36.60 16.65 -22.37
C LEU A 3 36.35 15.26 -21.79
N TRP A 4 35.51 14.47 -22.45
CA TRP A 4 35.41 13.02 -22.22
C TRP A 4 36.56 12.35 -22.97
N LYS A 5 37.57 11.88 -22.24
CA LYS A 5 38.73 11.18 -22.81
C LYS A 5 38.32 9.71 -23.00
N CYS A 6 38.11 9.30 -24.25
CA CYS A 6 37.84 7.92 -24.63
C CYS A 6 38.98 7.00 -24.15
N ILE A 7 38.68 6.12 -23.21
CA ILE A 7 39.56 5.00 -22.84
C ILE A 7 39.37 3.92 -23.91
N LYS A 8 40.44 3.61 -24.66
CA LYS A 8 40.44 2.48 -25.61
C LYS A 8 40.40 1.15 -24.82
N PRO A 9 39.65 0.14 -25.26
CA PRO A 9 39.68 -1.18 -24.64
C PRO A 9 41.05 -1.84 -24.90
N HIS A 10 41.71 -2.28 -23.84
CA HIS A 10 42.85 -3.18 -23.92
C HIS A 10 42.36 -4.56 -24.41
N SER A 11 42.96 -5.04 -25.50
CA SER A 11 42.80 -6.39 -26.01
C SER A 11 43.32 -7.40 -24.98
N VAL A 12 42.40 -8.09 -24.29
CA VAL A 12 42.74 -9.23 -23.44
C VAL A 12 43.00 -10.42 -24.37
N GLN A 13 44.23 -10.94 -24.33
CA GLN A 13 44.61 -12.18 -25.00
C GLN A 13 43.84 -13.34 -24.37
N THR A 14 43.02 -14.02 -25.19
CA THR A 14 42.28 -15.22 -24.80
C THR A 14 43.25 -16.40 -24.73
N THR A 15 43.81 -16.68 -23.57
CA THR A 15 44.42 -18.00 -23.30
C THR A 15 43.30 -19.01 -23.11
N SER A 16 43.11 -19.85 -24.12
CA SER A 16 42.22 -21.01 -24.11
C SER A 16 42.68 -22.02 -23.05
N SER A 17 42.09 -21.97 -21.86
CA SER A 17 42.09 -23.10 -20.94
C SER A 17 40.80 -23.88 -21.13
N THR A 18 40.93 -25.06 -21.70
CA THR A 18 39.90 -26.09 -21.85
C THR A 18 39.28 -26.39 -20.48
N TYR A 19 38.11 -25.82 -20.19
CA TYR A 19 37.30 -26.23 -19.05
C TYR A 19 36.74 -27.62 -19.35
N GLN A 20 37.25 -28.63 -18.67
CA GLN A 20 36.56 -29.91 -18.55
C GLN A 20 35.23 -29.64 -17.85
N GLU A 21 34.11 -29.91 -18.53
CA GLU A 21 32.77 -29.95 -17.92
C GLU A 21 32.72 -31.09 -16.90
N THR A 22 33.15 -30.81 -15.67
CA THR A 22 32.67 -31.56 -14.52
C THR A 22 31.25 -31.10 -14.28
N SER A 23 30.30 -32.04 -14.30
CA SER A 23 28.86 -31.84 -14.00
C SER A 23 28.60 -31.47 -12.53
N ASP A 24 29.46 -30.65 -11.93
CA ASP A 24 29.46 -30.32 -10.52
C ASP A 24 29.17 -28.82 -10.35
N VAL A 25 28.36 -28.50 -9.35
CA VAL A 25 27.97 -27.12 -9.04
C VAL A 25 29.17 -26.38 -8.47
N ASP A 26 29.34 -25.12 -8.84
CA ASP A 26 30.40 -24.26 -8.29
C ASP A 26 30.41 -24.33 -6.75
N PRO A 27 31.57 -24.62 -6.11
CA PRO A 27 31.68 -24.68 -4.66
C PRO A 27 31.12 -23.46 -3.93
N TYR A 28 31.24 -22.27 -4.52
CA TYR A 28 30.69 -21.05 -3.96
C TYR A 28 29.16 -21.07 -3.91
N HIS A 29 28.49 -21.53 -4.97
CA HIS A 29 27.03 -21.64 -5.02
C HIS A 29 26.54 -22.60 -3.94
N GLN A 30 27.23 -23.74 -3.79
CA GLN A 30 26.91 -24.73 -2.77
C GLN A 30 27.06 -24.12 -1.36
N GLU A 31 28.20 -23.48 -1.08
CA GLU A 31 28.49 -22.86 0.22
C GLU A 31 27.46 -21.78 0.57
N TYR A 32 27.16 -20.86 -0.36
CA TYR A 32 26.22 -19.78 -0.13
C TYR A 32 24.78 -20.29 0.10
N ILE A 33 24.36 -21.32 -0.65
CA ILE A 33 23.05 -21.96 -0.46
C ILE A 33 22.98 -22.65 0.90
N ASP A 34 24.05 -23.33 1.33
CA ASP A 34 24.11 -23.99 2.63
C ASP A 34 24.07 -22.99 3.79
N GLN A 35 24.76 -21.85 3.67
CA GLN A 35 24.68 -20.75 4.64
C GLN A 35 23.26 -20.17 4.76
N ASN A 36 22.50 -20.14 3.66
CA ASN A 36 21.15 -19.55 3.59
C ASN A 36 20.04 -20.60 3.38
N ARG A 37 20.29 -21.85 3.82
CA ARG A 37 19.51 -23.03 3.46
C ARG A 37 18.03 -22.93 3.82
N ILE A 38 17.68 -22.17 4.86
CA ILE A 38 16.30 -21.92 5.25
C ILE A 38 15.49 -21.26 4.13
N TYR A 39 16.06 -20.22 3.50
CA TYR A 39 15.39 -19.50 2.40
C TYR A 39 15.28 -20.39 1.17
N PHE A 40 16.39 -21.03 0.78
CA PHE A 40 16.42 -21.88 -0.40
C PHE A 40 15.55 -23.13 -0.25
N ASN A 41 15.42 -23.71 0.95
CA ASN A 41 14.47 -24.78 1.24
C ASN A 41 13.02 -24.32 1.05
N LYS A 42 12.69 -23.08 1.41
CA LYS A 42 11.34 -22.53 1.20
C LYS A 42 11.07 -22.20 -0.27
N LEU A 43 12.10 -21.77 -1.00
CA LEU A 43 11.97 -21.42 -2.42
C LEU A 43 11.90 -22.66 -3.32
N LEU A 44 12.76 -23.66 -3.08
CA LEU A 44 12.86 -24.88 -3.88
C LEU A 44 11.98 -26.03 -3.35
N GLY A 45 11.52 -25.93 -2.11
CA GLY A 45 10.65 -26.92 -1.48
C GLY A 45 11.27 -28.31 -1.42
N SER A 46 10.54 -29.32 -1.90
CA SER A 46 10.98 -30.73 -1.91
C SER A 46 12.22 -30.98 -2.75
N ARG A 47 12.61 -30.06 -3.67
CA ARG A 47 13.82 -30.21 -4.50
C ARG A 47 15.11 -30.15 -3.68
N LEU A 48 15.12 -29.38 -2.58
CA LEU A 48 16.26 -29.23 -1.68
C LEU A 48 16.05 -29.95 -0.34
N SER A 49 14.78 -30.20 0.04
CA SER A 49 14.45 -30.90 1.29
C SER A 49 15.09 -32.30 1.34
N GLY A 50 15.99 -32.51 2.30
CA GLY A 50 16.68 -33.80 2.50
C GLY A 50 17.90 -34.03 1.61
N LYS A 51 18.24 -33.12 0.69
CA LYS A 51 19.48 -33.20 -0.11
C LYS A 51 20.59 -32.38 0.53
N SER A 52 21.80 -32.93 0.57
CA SER A 52 23.01 -32.24 1.04
C SER A 52 23.67 -31.39 -0.06
N ARG A 53 23.46 -31.72 -1.33
CA ARG A 53 24.05 -31.01 -2.47
C ARG A 53 22.99 -30.54 -3.46
N VAL A 54 23.24 -29.37 -4.04
CA VAL A 54 22.44 -28.73 -5.07
C VAL A 54 22.87 -29.27 -6.44
N THR A 55 21.93 -29.43 -7.38
CA THR A 55 22.25 -29.86 -8.75
C THR A 55 22.29 -28.68 -9.72
N LEU A 56 22.94 -28.84 -10.87
CA LEU A 56 22.89 -27.85 -11.96
C LEU A 56 21.46 -27.48 -12.36
N SER A 57 20.54 -28.45 -12.32
CA SER A 57 19.11 -28.21 -12.59
C SER A 57 18.42 -27.33 -11.55
N ASP A 58 18.89 -27.35 -10.30
CA ASP A 58 18.36 -26.47 -9.26
C ASP A 58 18.90 -25.03 -9.44
N ILE A 59 20.15 -24.89 -9.91
CA ILE A 59 20.75 -23.59 -10.23
C ILE A 59 20.01 -22.91 -11.39
N THR A 60 19.61 -23.65 -12.42
CA THR A 60 18.82 -23.08 -13.53
C THR A 60 17.45 -22.59 -13.08
N ILE A 61 16.79 -23.31 -12.16
CA ILE A 61 15.52 -22.88 -11.55
C ILE A 61 15.72 -21.62 -10.70
N LEU A 62 16.81 -21.55 -9.94
CA LEU A 62 17.14 -20.35 -9.16
C LEU A 62 17.41 -19.14 -10.06
N LYS A 63 18.02 -19.35 -11.23
CA LYS A 63 18.21 -18.29 -12.23
C LYS A 63 16.87 -17.81 -12.80
N GLU A 64 15.96 -18.72 -13.13
CA GLU A 64 14.61 -18.36 -13.56
C GLU A 64 13.85 -17.59 -12.46
N ALA A 65 13.97 -18.02 -11.20
CA ALA A 65 13.37 -17.32 -10.07
C ALA A 65 13.95 -15.91 -9.89
N TYR A 66 15.25 -15.73 -10.11
CA TYR A 66 15.92 -14.43 -10.07
C TYR A 66 15.39 -13.49 -11.16
N ASP A 67 15.30 -13.97 -12.39
CA ASP A 67 14.82 -13.18 -13.52
C ASP A 67 13.32 -12.82 -13.37
N LYS A 68 12.52 -13.76 -12.83
CA LYS A 68 11.11 -13.50 -12.46
C LYS A 68 10.97 -12.48 -11.32
N ALA A 69 11.82 -12.54 -10.30
CA ALA A 69 11.76 -11.58 -9.20
C ALA A 69 12.02 -10.14 -9.71
N HIS A 70 12.95 -9.96 -10.65
CA HIS A 70 13.19 -8.68 -11.32
C HIS A 70 11.98 -8.18 -12.11
N SER A 71 11.39 -9.03 -12.94
CA SER A 71 10.25 -8.65 -13.76
C SER A 71 9.03 -8.27 -12.90
N ILE A 72 8.75 -9.05 -11.86
CA ILE A 72 7.64 -8.76 -10.93
C ILE A 72 7.91 -7.48 -10.13
N ARG A 73 9.14 -7.24 -9.68
CA ARG A 73 9.47 -5.98 -8.99
C ARG A 73 9.23 -4.77 -9.89
N ASN A 74 9.68 -4.81 -11.14
CA ASN A 74 9.46 -3.71 -12.09
C ASN A 74 7.96 -3.48 -12.33
N PHE A 75 7.20 -4.56 -12.51
CA PHE A 75 5.75 -4.51 -12.62
C PHE A 75 5.08 -3.89 -11.38
N GLU A 76 5.52 -4.24 -10.16
CA GLU A 76 4.99 -3.63 -8.93
C GLU A 76 5.30 -2.14 -8.81
N ILE A 77 6.45 -1.68 -9.31
CA ILE A 77 6.79 -0.25 -9.36
C ILE A 77 5.83 0.49 -10.31
N GLU A 78 5.55 -0.07 -11.48
CA GLU A 78 4.61 0.52 -12.44
C GLU A 78 3.18 0.56 -11.87
N LEU A 79 2.74 -0.54 -11.28
CA LEU A 79 1.44 -0.61 -10.61
C LEU A 79 1.34 0.35 -9.42
N PHE A 80 2.41 0.56 -8.67
CA PHE A 80 2.45 1.52 -7.58
C PHE A 80 2.08 2.92 -8.07
N TRP A 81 2.72 3.39 -9.14
CA TRP A 81 2.41 4.70 -9.73
C TRP A 81 1.01 4.77 -10.34
N LYS A 82 0.57 3.70 -11.00
CA LYS A 82 -0.78 3.62 -11.57
C LYS A 82 -1.86 3.73 -10.47
N ARG A 83 -1.70 3.02 -9.36
CA ARG A 83 -2.59 3.10 -8.18
C ARG A 83 -2.58 4.49 -7.54
N ALA A 84 -1.40 5.09 -7.39
CA ALA A 84 -1.26 6.44 -6.83
C ALA A 84 -2.00 7.49 -7.69
N SER A 85 -1.90 7.38 -9.02
CA SER A 85 -2.61 8.26 -9.95
C SER A 85 -4.14 8.19 -9.76
N TYR A 86 -4.71 6.99 -9.67
CA TYR A 86 -6.15 6.84 -9.41
C TYR A 86 -6.57 7.46 -8.07
N CYS A 87 -5.75 7.29 -7.03
CA CYS A 87 -6.00 7.90 -5.72
C CYS A 87 -6.02 9.43 -5.82
N PHE A 88 -5.05 10.02 -6.50
CA PHE A 88 -4.99 11.47 -6.69
C PHE A 88 -6.20 12.00 -7.48
N THR A 89 -6.61 11.32 -8.55
CA THR A 89 -7.76 11.74 -9.35
C THR A 89 -9.05 11.77 -8.52
N ILE A 90 -9.31 10.73 -7.73
CA ILE A 90 -10.51 10.67 -6.88
C ILE A 90 -10.45 11.75 -5.80
N ILE A 91 -9.31 11.91 -5.13
CA ILE A 91 -9.13 12.92 -4.08
C ILE A 91 -9.29 14.33 -4.66
N ALA A 92 -8.69 14.62 -5.81
CA ALA A 92 -8.80 15.92 -6.47
C ALA A 92 -10.24 16.23 -6.87
N ALA A 93 -10.99 15.24 -7.37
CA ALA A 93 -12.41 15.41 -7.68
C ALA A 93 -13.23 15.73 -6.42
N LEU A 94 -12.99 15.03 -5.31
CA LEU A 94 -13.68 15.29 -4.04
C LEU A 94 -13.34 16.67 -3.47
N ILE A 95 -12.06 17.08 -3.51
CA ILE A 95 -11.63 18.41 -3.08
C ILE A 95 -12.30 19.50 -3.93
N THR A 96 -12.33 19.30 -5.26
CA THR A 96 -12.97 20.26 -6.19
C THR A 96 -14.45 20.40 -5.89
N LEU A 97 -15.16 19.28 -5.75
CA LEU A 97 -16.58 19.27 -5.42
C LEU A 97 -16.86 19.95 -4.08
N CYS A 98 -16.05 19.64 -3.05
CA CYS A 98 -16.14 20.28 -1.75
C CYS A 98 -15.89 21.80 -1.83
N GLY A 99 -14.91 22.23 -2.62
CA GLY A 99 -14.57 23.64 -2.82
C GLY A 99 -15.68 24.43 -3.51
N VAL A 100 -16.32 23.84 -4.53
CA VAL A 100 -17.47 24.46 -5.21
C VAL A 100 -18.64 24.64 -4.24
N LEU A 101 -18.96 23.62 -3.44
CA LEU A 101 -20.05 23.69 -2.46
C LEU A 101 -19.75 24.63 -1.30
N ALA A 102 -18.49 24.67 -0.82
CA ALA A 102 -18.09 25.63 0.20
C ALA A 102 -18.19 27.06 -0.33
N SER A 103 -17.76 27.30 -1.58
CA SER A 103 -17.86 28.62 -2.23
C SER A 103 -19.32 29.10 -2.32
N THR A 104 -20.26 28.22 -2.67
CA THR A 104 -21.68 28.57 -2.68
C THR A 104 -22.24 28.83 -1.28
N TYR A 105 -21.77 28.10 -0.27
CA TYR A 105 -22.20 28.27 1.13
C TYR A 105 -21.77 29.61 1.73
N PHE A 106 -20.54 30.06 1.41
CA PHE A 106 -19.98 31.31 1.94
C PHE A 106 -20.33 32.55 1.09
N LYS A 107 -21.24 32.45 0.12
CA LYS A 107 -21.69 33.62 -0.65
C LYS A 107 -22.41 34.64 0.27
N PRO A 108 -22.07 35.94 0.18
CA PRO A 108 -22.54 36.96 1.12
C PRO A 108 -24.04 37.32 1.00
N ASP A 109 -24.68 37.05 -0.15
CA ASP A 109 -26.05 37.51 -0.45
C ASP A 109 -27.16 36.53 -0.02
N ILE A 110 -26.84 35.41 0.63
CA ILE A 110 -27.84 34.42 1.03
C ILE A 110 -28.29 34.72 2.47
N SER A 111 -29.50 35.26 2.62
CA SER A 111 -30.10 35.68 3.90
C SER A 111 -30.34 34.53 4.90
N GLU A 112 -30.37 33.28 4.42
CA GLU A 112 -30.41 32.07 5.24
C GLU A 112 -29.37 31.06 4.76
N ARG A 113 -28.37 30.74 5.59
CA ARG A 113 -27.38 29.71 5.24
C ARG A 113 -28.08 28.36 5.06
N ASP A 114 -28.03 27.81 3.85
CA ASP A 114 -28.73 26.57 3.53
C ASP A 114 -28.11 25.37 4.27
N HIS A 115 -28.87 24.86 5.24
CA HIS A 115 -28.50 23.70 6.04
C HIS A 115 -28.27 22.44 5.17
N ASN A 116 -28.97 22.35 4.04
CA ASN A 116 -28.84 21.21 3.12
C ASN A 116 -27.49 21.21 2.41
N LEU A 117 -26.97 22.40 2.09
CA LEU A 117 -25.65 22.56 1.47
C LEU A 117 -24.54 22.17 2.45
N LEU A 118 -24.67 22.55 3.73
CA LEU A 118 -23.76 22.16 4.79
C LEU A 118 -23.72 20.62 4.97
N LEU A 119 -24.88 19.96 4.91
CA LEU A 119 -24.98 18.51 4.99
C LEU A 119 -24.29 17.83 3.79
N LEU A 120 -24.47 18.36 2.58
CA LEU A 120 -23.79 17.85 1.39
C LEU A 120 -22.26 17.97 1.50
N ILE A 121 -21.76 19.09 2.02
CA ILE A 121 -20.33 19.28 2.32
C ILE A 121 -19.85 18.24 3.35
N ALA A 122 -20.65 17.97 4.39
CA ALA A 122 -20.34 16.94 5.38
C ALA A 122 -20.20 15.56 4.74
N PHE A 123 -21.13 15.19 3.87
CA PHE A 123 -21.14 13.90 3.17
C PHE A 123 -19.91 13.73 2.27
N ILE A 124 -19.57 14.75 1.48
CA ILE A 124 -18.39 14.72 0.62
C ILE A 124 -17.10 14.67 1.44
N SER A 125 -17.05 15.39 2.56
CA SER A 125 -15.88 15.37 3.44
C SER A 125 -15.70 14.01 4.11
N PHE A 126 -16.79 13.34 4.48
CA PHE A 126 -16.77 11.96 4.94
C PHE A 126 -16.24 11.00 3.88
N LEU A 127 -16.70 11.11 2.62
CA LEU A 127 -16.16 10.34 1.51
C LEU A 127 -14.67 10.64 1.30
N GLY A 128 -14.27 11.91 1.42
CA GLY A 128 -12.88 12.37 1.38
C GLY A 128 -12.00 11.65 2.41
N VAL A 129 -12.47 11.55 3.66
CA VAL A 129 -11.80 10.77 4.71
C VAL A 129 -11.65 9.31 4.31
N VAL A 130 -12.74 8.66 3.91
CA VAL A 130 -12.76 7.23 3.56
C VAL A 130 -11.79 6.93 2.42
N PHE A 131 -11.85 7.69 1.32
CA PHE A 131 -10.99 7.48 0.18
C PHE A 131 -9.52 7.78 0.49
N THR A 132 -9.23 8.80 1.32
CA THR A 132 -7.85 9.10 1.71
C THR A 132 -7.25 7.98 2.57
N ILE A 133 -8.03 7.37 3.46
CA ILE A 133 -7.60 6.20 4.24
C ILE A 133 -7.34 5.00 3.33
N MET A 134 -8.23 4.74 2.36
CA MET A 134 -8.01 3.69 1.37
C MET A 134 -6.71 3.92 0.59
N SER A 135 -6.47 5.15 0.12
CA SER A 135 -5.23 5.51 -0.59
C SER A 135 -3.97 5.30 0.28
N HIS A 136 -4.06 5.61 1.58
CA HIS A 136 -2.98 5.35 2.53
C HIS A 136 -2.70 3.84 2.64
N LEU A 137 -3.72 3.02 2.85
CA LEU A 137 -3.58 1.55 2.97
C LEU A 137 -3.07 0.90 1.69
N MET A 138 -3.52 1.37 0.53
CA MET A 138 -3.01 0.92 -0.78
C MET A 138 -1.52 1.21 -0.94
N THR A 139 -1.06 2.37 -0.45
CA THR A 139 0.35 2.78 -0.51
C THR A 139 1.22 1.89 0.38
N VAL A 140 0.77 1.61 1.62
CA VAL A 140 1.46 0.70 2.55
C VAL A 140 1.56 -0.71 1.95
N SER A 141 0.45 -1.22 1.40
CA SER A 141 0.39 -2.56 0.80
C SER A 141 1.31 -2.70 -0.41
N GLY A 142 1.37 -1.68 -1.27
CA GLY A 142 2.27 -1.66 -2.41
C GLY A 142 3.75 -1.62 -2.01
N GLU A 143 4.10 -0.86 -0.97
CA GLU A 143 5.48 -0.82 -0.46
C GLU A 143 5.91 -2.18 0.11
N TYR A 144 5.01 -2.89 0.80
CA TYR A 144 5.26 -4.24 1.31
C TYR A 144 5.63 -5.23 0.20
N TRP A 145 4.80 -5.34 -0.84
CA TRP A 145 5.03 -6.29 -1.93
C TRP A 145 6.28 -5.96 -2.74
N LYS A 146 6.51 -4.67 -3.03
CA LYS A 146 7.74 -4.21 -3.67
C LYS A 146 8.97 -4.65 -2.89
N ARG A 147 8.98 -4.40 -1.57
CA ARG A 147 10.10 -4.76 -0.69
C ARG A 147 10.30 -6.27 -0.60
N ASN A 148 9.22 -7.05 -0.61
CA ASN A 148 9.31 -8.51 -0.65
C ASN A 148 10.10 -9.01 -1.88
N TRP A 149 9.80 -8.47 -3.06
CA TRP A 149 10.51 -8.85 -4.29
C TRP A 149 11.95 -8.32 -4.32
N GLU A 150 12.21 -7.12 -3.78
CA GLU A 150 13.57 -6.61 -3.59
C GLU A 150 14.42 -7.53 -2.70
N LEU A 151 13.83 -8.13 -1.65
CA LEU A 151 14.52 -9.10 -0.80
C LEU A 151 14.79 -10.42 -1.52
N HIS A 152 13.84 -10.93 -2.32
CA HIS A 152 14.08 -12.12 -3.15
C HIS A 152 15.23 -11.90 -4.13
N ILE A 153 15.29 -10.73 -4.76
CA ILE A 153 16.40 -10.34 -5.65
C ILE A 153 17.70 -10.33 -4.86
N SER A 154 17.76 -9.64 -3.71
CA SER A 154 18.97 -9.54 -2.87
C SER A 154 19.50 -10.91 -2.41
N MET A 155 18.61 -11.86 -2.11
CA MET A 155 19.02 -13.22 -1.71
C MET A 155 19.57 -14.06 -2.87
N LEU A 156 19.05 -13.87 -4.08
CA LEU A 156 19.42 -14.63 -5.27
C LEU A 156 20.61 -14.01 -6.01
N GLU A 157 20.84 -12.71 -5.85
CA GLU A 157 21.86 -11.93 -6.55
C GLU A 157 23.28 -12.53 -6.46
N PRO A 158 23.77 -12.98 -5.30
CA PRO A 158 25.15 -13.44 -5.16
C PRO A 158 25.47 -14.66 -6.02
N LEU A 159 24.47 -15.43 -6.43
CA LEU A 159 24.62 -16.61 -7.28
C LEU A 159 24.81 -16.23 -8.77
N PHE A 160 24.45 -15.01 -9.20
CA PHE A 160 24.33 -14.71 -10.63
C PHE A 160 24.95 -13.37 -11.05
N SER A 161 24.69 -12.29 -10.31
CA SER A 161 25.10 -10.93 -10.70
C SER A 161 25.93 -10.21 -9.65
N GLY A 162 26.40 -10.92 -8.63
CA GLY A 162 27.18 -10.36 -7.53
C GLY A 162 26.31 -9.69 -6.47
N ARG A 163 26.67 -8.47 -6.05
CA ARG A 163 26.05 -7.79 -4.89
C ARG A 163 25.66 -6.34 -5.19
N ILE A 164 25.20 -6.02 -6.38
CA ILE A 164 24.73 -4.69 -6.81
C ILE A 164 23.57 -4.17 -5.95
N TYR A 165 22.56 -5.00 -5.63
CA TYR A 165 21.42 -4.56 -4.80
C TYR A 165 21.78 -4.43 -3.33
N SER A 166 22.64 -5.33 -2.87
CA SER A 166 23.05 -5.38 -1.46
C SER A 166 24.12 -4.34 -1.13
N THR A 167 24.87 -3.86 -2.13
CA THR A 167 25.96 -2.90 -1.94
C THR A 167 25.46 -1.49 -2.15
N HIS A 168 25.54 -0.70 -1.09
CA HIS A 168 25.21 0.72 -1.13
C HIS A 168 26.48 1.57 -1.18
N LEU A 169 26.75 2.18 -2.34
CA LEU A 169 27.96 3.00 -2.54
C LEU A 169 27.89 4.36 -1.83
N VAL A 170 26.67 4.88 -1.61
CA VAL A 170 26.44 6.14 -0.92
C VAL A 170 25.66 5.87 0.37
N SER A 171 26.36 5.90 1.49
CA SER A 171 25.76 5.79 2.82
C SER A 171 25.32 7.19 3.29
N SER A 172 24.14 7.64 2.87
CA SER A 172 23.46 8.70 3.62
C SER A 172 22.75 8.06 4.82
N GLU A 173 22.95 8.61 6.01
CA GLU A 173 22.26 8.17 7.23
C GLU A 173 20.74 8.35 7.10
N ASN A 174 20.32 9.36 6.35
CA ASN A 174 18.92 9.66 6.11
C ASN A 174 18.54 9.33 4.65
N ARG A 175 17.71 8.29 4.47
CA ARG A 175 17.10 7.95 3.19
C ARG A 175 15.58 8.06 3.28
N THR A 176 15.01 8.94 2.49
CA THR A 176 13.55 9.09 2.38
C THR A 176 13.02 8.21 1.26
N SER A 177 12.13 7.27 1.60
CA SER A 177 11.37 6.48 0.62
C SER A 177 10.30 7.35 -0.01
N ILE A 178 10.14 7.26 -1.34
CA ILE A 178 9.06 7.93 -2.07
C ILE A 178 7.69 7.56 -1.47
N SER A 179 7.51 6.28 -1.11
CA SER A 179 6.28 5.80 -0.46
C SER A 179 6.01 6.52 0.86
N ARG A 180 7.04 6.82 1.67
CA ARG A 180 6.87 7.58 2.93
C ARG A 180 6.45 9.03 2.70
N MET A 181 6.98 9.69 1.67
CA MET A 181 6.55 11.04 1.30
C MET A 181 5.08 11.04 0.85
N LEU A 182 4.68 10.03 0.08
CA LEU A 182 3.30 9.86 -0.35
C LEU A 182 2.34 9.58 0.82
N LEU A 183 2.76 8.76 1.79
CA LEU A 183 1.99 8.53 3.02
C LEU A 183 1.80 9.82 3.83
N LEU A 184 2.84 10.63 3.95
CA LEU A 184 2.77 11.94 4.63
C LEU A 184 1.82 12.90 3.89
N PHE A 185 1.84 12.89 2.56
CA PHE A 185 0.90 13.67 1.75
C PHE A 185 -0.56 13.25 1.99
N PHE A 186 -0.87 11.94 2.00
CA PHE A 186 -2.22 11.47 2.32
C PHE A 186 -2.62 11.79 3.76
N MET A 187 -1.67 11.73 4.72
CA MET A 187 -1.94 12.17 6.09
C MET A 187 -2.30 13.65 6.17
N ALA A 188 -1.62 14.53 5.43
CA ALA A 188 -1.95 15.95 5.38
C ALA A 188 -3.37 16.18 4.84
N ILE A 189 -3.73 15.51 3.74
CA ILE A 189 -5.08 15.59 3.15
C ILE A 189 -6.15 15.06 4.13
N TYR A 190 -5.85 13.96 4.83
CA TYR A 190 -6.75 13.41 5.84
C TYR A 190 -7.03 14.42 6.95
N VAL A 191 -6.00 15.10 7.46
CA VAL A 191 -6.17 16.18 8.46
C VAL A 191 -7.03 17.32 7.89
N CYS A 192 -6.82 17.72 6.64
CA CYS A 192 -7.67 18.74 6.01
C CYS A 192 -9.15 18.32 5.98
N TRP A 193 -9.46 17.06 5.63
CA TRP A 193 -10.83 16.55 5.67
C TRP A 193 -11.43 16.57 7.07
N LEU A 194 -10.64 16.21 8.09
CA LEU A 194 -11.10 16.26 9.49
C LEU A 194 -11.38 17.71 9.94
N VAL A 195 -10.57 18.68 9.50
CA VAL A 195 -10.80 20.09 9.80
C VAL A 195 -12.11 20.57 9.18
N ILE A 196 -12.38 20.21 7.91
CA ILE A 196 -13.64 20.56 7.24
C ILE A 196 -14.83 19.90 7.94
N LEU A 197 -14.74 18.61 8.28
CA LEU A 197 -15.78 17.94 9.06
C LEU A 197 -15.99 18.61 10.42
N GLY A 198 -14.91 18.93 11.15
CA GLY A 198 -15.00 19.63 12.43
C GLY A 198 -15.69 20.98 12.33
N PHE A 199 -15.44 21.74 11.26
CA PHE A 199 -16.14 22.99 10.99
C PHE A 199 -17.64 22.77 10.78
N VAL A 200 -18.02 21.78 9.96
CA VAL A 200 -19.44 21.45 9.70
C VAL A 200 -20.15 20.99 10.97
N LEU A 201 -19.48 20.19 11.81
CA LEU A 201 -20.02 19.71 13.08
C LEU A 201 -20.26 20.86 14.06
N LYS A 202 -19.38 21.88 14.10
CA LYS A 202 -19.54 23.05 14.98
C LYS A 202 -20.80 23.87 14.64
N GLU A 203 -21.10 24.03 13.35
CA GLU A 203 -22.28 24.81 12.92
C GLU A 203 -23.61 24.09 13.22
N ASN A 204 -23.58 22.81 13.65
CA ASN A 204 -24.81 22.00 13.71
C ASN A 204 -24.77 20.87 14.77
N GLU A 205 -25.25 21.17 15.98
CA GLU A 205 -25.14 20.28 17.15
C GLU A 205 -25.86 18.92 17.00
N ASN A 206 -26.97 18.87 16.26
CA ASN A 206 -27.80 17.66 16.14
C ASN A 206 -27.12 16.53 15.33
N PHE A 207 -26.10 16.85 14.53
CA PHE A 207 -25.47 15.90 13.62
C PHE A 207 -24.09 15.41 14.09
N ILE A 208 -23.57 15.95 15.19
CA ILE A 208 -22.22 15.66 15.71
C ILE A 208 -22.05 14.18 16.05
N ILE A 209 -22.93 13.65 16.89
CA ILE A 209 -22.83 12.30 17.43
C ILE A 209 -23.01 11.22 16.34
N PRO A 210 -24.06 11.23 15.49
CA PRO A 210 -24.24 10.17 14.49
C PRO A 210 -23.14 10.17 13.43
N LEU A 211 -22.70 11.35 12.96
CA LEU A 211 -21.69 11.46 11.91
C LEU A 211 -20.31 11.02 12.41
N PHE A 212 -19.97 11.31 13.67
CA PHE A 212 -18.77 10.83 14.32
C PHE A 212 -18.78 9.30 14.50
N ILE A 213 -19.90 8.72 14.95
CA ILE A 213 -20.03 7.25 15.10
C ILE A 213 -19.86 6.54 13.75
N ILE A 214 -20.49 7.05 12.68
CA ILE A 214 -20.39 6.48 11.34
C ILE A 214 -18.95 6.57 10.82
N LEU A 215 -18.24 7.68 11.06
CA LEU A 215 -16.84 7.85 10.68
C LEU A 215 -15.92 6.88 11.42
N VAL A 216 -16.06 6.75 12.74
CA VAL A 216 -15.25 5.78 13.50
C VAL A 216 -15.56 4.35 13.04
N ALA A 217 -16.83 4.00 12.86
CA ALA A 217 -17.22 2.66 12.45
C ALA A 217 -16.79 2.32 11.01
N SER A 218 -16.83 3.27 10.07
CA SER A 218 -16.39 3.07 8.70
C SER A 218 -14.88 2.88 8.62
N VAL A 219 -14.10 3.69 9.35
CA VAL A 219 -12.64 3.55 9.43
C VAL A 219 -12.25 2.22 10.03
N VAL A 220 -12.89 1.80 11.13
CA VAL A 220 -12.60 0.51 11.76
C VAL A 220 -12.98 -0.65 10.83
N TYR A 221 -14.12 -0.57 10.15
CA TYR A 221 -14.52 -1.58 9.17
C TYR A 221 -13.51 -1.72 8.03
N ILE A 222 -13.03 -0.60 7.47
CA ILE A 222 -12.04 -0.57 6.39
C ILE A 222 -10.72 -1.19 6.85
N VAL A 223 -10.23 -0.79 8.02
CA VAL A 223 -8.98 -1.31 8.58
C VAL A 223 -9.11 -2.82 8.77
N ILE A 224 -10.20 -3.31 9.35
CA ILE A 224 -10.33 -4.74 9.60
C ILE A 224 -10.59 -5.54 8.31
N PHE A 225 -11.36 -5.02 7.35
CA PHE A 225 -11.56 -5.70 6.05
C PHE A 225 -10.25 -5.81 5.26
N THR A 226 -9.37 -4.81 5.38
CA THR A 226 -8.05 -4.83 4.76
C THR A 226 -7.02 -5.68 5.51
N PHE A 227 -7.29 -6.09 6.75
CA PHE A 227 -6.49 -7.09 7.46
C PHE A 227 -6.66 -8.48 6.82
N SER A 228 -5.78 -8.79 5.86
CA SER A 228 -5.68 -10.13 5.30
C SER A 228 -5.01 -11.10 6.29
N LYS A 229 -5.53 -12.33 6.37
CA LYS A 229 -4.91 -13.40 7.17
C LYS A 229 -3.56 -13.76 6.55
N ASN A 230 -2.47 -13.26 7.13
CA ASN A 230 -1.13 -13.73 6.76
C ASN A 230 -0.95 -15.22 7.09
N LYS A 231 -0.08 -15.90 6.33
CA LYS A 231 0.36 -17.27 6.65
C LYS A 231 0.91 -17.31 8.09
N THR A 232 0.81 -18.47 8.73
CA THR A 232 1.22 -18.71 10.14
C THR A 232 2.73 -18.59 10.39
N GLN A 233 3.52 -18.36 9.35
CA GLN A 233 4.96 -18.20 9.40
C GLN A 233 5.35 -16.98 8.57
N ASP A 234 5.96 -15.99 9.22
CA ASP A 234 6.60 -14.88 8.53
C ASP A 234 8.09 -15.20 8.39
N VAL A 235 8.64 -14.99 7.19
CA VAL A 235 10.06 -15.13 6.91
C VAL A 235 10.60 -13.73 6.67
N PHE A 236 11.30 -13.18 7.65
CA PHE A 236 12.00 -11.93 7.48
C PHE A 236 13.43 -12.20 7.04
N VAL A 237 13.75 -11.77 5.82
CA VAL A 237 15.13 -11.68 5.36
C VAL A 237 15.66 -10.33 5.82
N THR A 238 16.53 -10.34 6.84
CA THR A 238 17.34 -9.17 7.20
C THR A 238 18.62 -9.18 6.39
N SER A 239 19.34 -8.05 6.30
CA SER A 239 20.54 -7.88 5.47
C SER A 239 21.67 -8.90 5.72
N TYR A 240 21.59 -9.71 6.78
CA TYR A 240 22.61 -10.71 7.14
C TYR A 240 22.05 -12.08 7.58
N PHE A 241 20.73 -12.27 7.67
CA PHE A 241 20.15 -13.57 8.07
C PHE A 241 18.65 -13.69 7.76
N VAL A 242 18.20 -14.94 7.59
CA VAL A 242 16.79 -15.33 7.45
C VAL A 242 16.25 -15.70 8.83
N ARG A 243 15.31 -14.92 9.38
CA ARG A 243 14.63 -15.26 10.64
C ARG A 243 13.23 -15.76 10.35
N ILE A 244 12.92 -16.97 10.83
CA ILE A 244 11.55 -17.49 10.86
C ILE A 244 10.97 -17.11 12.22
N ILE A 245 9.87 -16.35 12.21
CA ILE A 245 9.07 -16.11 13.41
C ILE A 245 7.79 -16.89 13.24
N HIS A 246 7.55 -17.83 14.17
CA HIS A 246 6.25 -18.48 14.28
C HIS A 246 5.29 -17.49 14.94
N LYS A 247 4.14 -17.23 14.30
CA LYS A 247 3.13 -16.35 14.86
C LYS A 247 2.52 -17.02 16.09
N ASP A 248 2.66 -16.40 17.27
CA ASP A 248 2.11 -16.93 18.52
C ASP A 248 0.58 -17.15 18.42
N ASN A 249 0.09 -18.21 19.08
CA ASN A 249 -1.33 -18.60 19.13
C ASN A 249 -2.28 -17.51 19.69
N LEU A 250 -1.76 -16.39 20.19
CA LEU A 250 -2.50 -15.19 20.55
C LEU A 250 -3.36 -14.66 19.38
N SER A 251 -2.93 -14.92 18.13
CA SER A 251 -3.66 -14.57 16.91
C SER A 251 -5.06 -15.20 16.82
N GLY A 252 -5.30 -16.36 17.45
CA GLY A 252 -6.58 -17.06 17.37
C GLY A 252 -7.66 -16.42 18.26
N SER A 253 -7.29 -16.02 19.48
CA SER A 253 -8.18 -15.33 20.42
C SER A 253 -8.48 -13.90 19.95
N LEU A 254 -7.43 -13.18 19.50
CA LEU A 254 -7.57 -11.85 18.89
C LEU A 254 -8.46 -11.89 17.65
N ASN A 255 -8.34 -12.88 16.76
CA ASN A 255 -9.23 -13.00 15.60
C ASN A 255 -10.69 -13.19 15.98
N LYS A 256 -11.00 -13.96 17.03
CA LYS A 256 -12.39 -14.12 17.50
C LYS A 256 -12.93 -12.82 18.08
N PHE A 257 -12.08 -12.07 18.79
CA PHE A 257 -12.44 -10.77 19.36
C PHE A 257 -12.65 -9.72 18.25
N ILE A 258 -11.74 -9.65 17.28
CA ILE A 258 -11.82 -8.79 16.09
C ILE A 258 -13.08 -9.11 15.27
N ASN A 259 -13.41 -10.39 15.06
CA ASN A 259 -14.62 -10.78 14.33
C ASN A 259 -15.91 -10.40 15.08
N LYS A 260 -15.96 -10.51 16.40
CA LYS A 260 -17.11 -10.04 17.19
C LYS A 260 -17.24 -8.52 17.13
N PHE A 261 -16.12 -7.81 17.25
CA PHE A 261 -16.06 -6.36 17.16
C PHE A 261 -16.50 -5.86 15.76
N LEU A 262 -16.10 -6.56 14.70
CA LEU A 262 -16.52 -6.30 13.32
C LEU A 262 -18.03 -6.34 13.15
N VAL A 263 -18.66 -7.41 13.64
CA VAL A 263 -20.11 -7.61 13.50
C VAL A 263 -20.85 -6.47 14.20
N ILE A 264 -20.41 -6.10 15.41
CA ILE A 264 -20.97 -4.97 16.16
C ILE A 264 -20.75 -3.65 15.41
N SER A 265 -19.53 -3.38 14.92
CA SER A 265 -19.20 -2.19 14.14
C SER A 265 -20.02 -2.08 12.85
N PHE A 266 -20.31 -3.21 12.19
CA PHE A 266 -21.15 -3.27 10.99
C PHE A 266 -22.61 -2.92 11.31
N PHE A 267 -23.18 -3.45 12.39
CA PHE A 267 -24.54 -3.11 12.81
C PHE A 267 -24.65 -1.64 13.23
N ILE A 268 -23.65 -1.09 13.92
CA ILE A 268 -23.61 0.33 14.31
C ILE A 268 -23.49 1.24 13.08
N SER A 269 -22.64 0.88 12.13
CA SER A 269 -22.44 1.64 10.88
C SER A 269 -23.68 1.62 10.00
N THR A 270 -24.30 0.45 9.81
CA THR A 270 -25.53 0.33 9.01
C THR A 270 -26.70 1.06 9.65
N TYR A 271 -26.84 0.98 10.98
CA TYR A 271 -27.85 1.73 11.71
C TYR A 271 -27.62 3.26 11.62
N GLY A 272 -26.38 3.71 11.78
CA GLY A 272 -26.01 5.12 11.58
C GLY A 272 -26.26 5.61 10.16
N LEU A 273 -25.93 4.80 9.15
CA LEU A 273 -26.15 5.12 7.74
C LEU A 273 -27.64 5.15 7.39
N ILE A 274 -28.46 4.25 7.96
CA ILE A 274 -29.92 4.29 7.81
C ILE A 274 -30.47 5.58 8.44
N ILE A 275 -30.07 5.93 9.65
CA ILE A 275 -30.49 7.20 10.30
C ILE A 275 -30.07 8.39 9.44
N PHE A 276 -28.83 8.42 8.96
CA PHE A 276 -28.33 9.50 8.12
C PHE A 276 -29.10 9.61 6.80
N LEU A 277 -29.36 8.49 6.13
CA LEU A 277 -30.16 8.46 4.89
C LEU A 277 -31.63 8.83 5.14
N SER A 278 -32.21 8.43 6.28
CA SER A 278 -33.58 8.80 6.66
C SER A 278 -33.68 10.30 6.97
N ILE A 279 -32.69 10.89 7.66
CA ILE A 279 -32.64 12.33 7.90
C ILE A 279 -32.40 13.09 6.60
N MET A 280 -31.52 12.58 5.73
CA MET A 280 -31.33 13.11 4.38
C MET A 280 -32.61 13.06 3.57
N TYR A 281 -33.31 11.93 3.55
CA TYR A 281 -34.58 11.78 2.85
C TYR A 281 -35.65 12.72 3.41
N TYR A 282 -35.70 12.92 4.72
CA TYR A 282 -36.62 13.86 5.35
C TYR A 282 -36.31 15.33 4.97
N ASN A 283 -35.03 15.72 4.95
CA ASN A 283 -34.60 17.09 4.66
C ASN A 283 -34.55 17.42 3.15
N PHE A 284 -34.26 16.45 2.28
CA PHE A 284 -34.15 16.62 0.82
C PHE A 284 -35.36 16.10 0.03
N GLY A 285 -36.09 15.10 0.53
CA GLY A 285 -37.20 14.44 -0.17
C GLY A 285 -38.33 15.39 -0.55
N ASN A 286 -38.50 16.48 0.20
CA ASN A 286 -39.48 17.53 -0.13
C ASN A 286 -38.97 18.60 -1.12
N LYS A 287 -37.65 18.70 -1.38
CA LYS A 287 -37.07 19.69 -2.31
C LYS A 287 -36.60 19.12 -3.65
N ILE A 288 -36.20 17.84 -3.73
CA ILE A 288 -35.69 17.22 -4.98
C ILE A 288 -36.78 17.04 -6.06
N PHE A 289 -38.05 16.94 -5.68
CA PHE A 289 -39.15 16.91 -6.66
C PHE A 289 -39.45 18.28 -7.28
N ASN A 290 -38.78 19.35 -6.86
CA ASN A 290 -38.86 20.65 -7.51
C ASN A 290 -37.74 20.77 -8.55
N VAL A 291 -38.12 20.60 -9.81
CA VAL A 291 -37.25 20.60 -11.01
C VAL A 291 -36.39 21.88 -11.12
N ASP A 292 -36.78 22.95 -10.44
CA ASP A 292 -36.11 24.25 -10.43
C ASP A 292 -34.71 24.24 -9.77
N PHE A 293 -34.43 23.34 -8.81
CA PHE A 293 -33.11 23.31 -8.15
C PHE A 293 -32.01 22.80 -9.10
N LEU A 294 -32.32 21.82 -9.96
CA LEU A 294 -31.37 21.29 -10.96
C LEU A 294 -31.10 22.29 -12.10
N LEU A 295 -32.09 23.12 -12.45
CA LEU A 295 -31.95 24.19 -13.43
C LEU A 295 -31.19 25.41 -12.89
N SER A 296 -31.15 25.62 -11.57
CA SER A 296 -30.40 26.72 -10.95
C SER A 296 -28.88 26.46 -10.82
N LEU A 297 -28.45 25.22 -11.08
CA LEU A 297 -27.07 24.75 -10.92
C LEU A 297 -26.30 24.64 -12.25
N PHE A 298 -26.99 24.87 -13.38
CA PHE A 298 -26.44 25.02 -14.74
C PHE A 298 -26.63 26.46 -15.23
#